data_AF-A0A136KDE6-F1
#
_entry.id   AF-A0A136KDE6-F1
#
_cell.length_a   1.000
_cell.length_b   1.000
_cell.length_c   1.000
_cell.angle_alpha   90.00
_cell.angle_beta   90.00
_cell.angle_gamma   90.00
#
_symmetry.space_group_name_H-M   'P 1'
#
loop_
_entity.id
_entity.type
_entity.pdbx_description
1 polymer ?
#
loop_
_entity_poly.entity_id
_entity_poly.type
_entity_poly.pdbx_seq_one_letter_code
_entity_poly.pdbx_strand_id
1 'polypeptide(L)'
;MLDLSSKPRVIGADYYTAPFNQLYHPTGQYRGDTYDIVYMRDALGATKFDPILLKESFFLATKGGYVIFDYRPTAGLDFTKLETLLWWLWQKRYDIVSHGALPTRRIQKSISRQELCDLASQSPNQEVSTRVPTSDRGYMRCILKKNTSTAIPGDSIQKWTFGIITNGVRLDLIEEIITSIKQQKIPYYEIIICGNYHDRDEHNIHYVPFTQRDDLGWISRKKKYHSPDSKI
;
A
#
# COMPACT_ATOMS: atom_id res chain seq x y z
N MET A 1 9.50 -16.31 2.58
CA MET A 1 8.69 -16.04 1.37
C MET A 1 7.23 -16.11 1.76
N LEU A 2 6.47 -15.08 1.44
CA LEU A 2 5.01 -15.09 1.56
C LEU A 2 4.42 -15.20 0.15
N ASP A 3 3.64 -16.26 -0.09
CA ASP A 3 2.91 -16.47 -1.34
C ASP A 3 1.42 -16.21 -1.08
N LEU A 4 0.85 -15.21 -1.77
CA LEU A 4 -0.57 -14.85 -1.65
C LEU A 4 -1.42 -15.43 -2.79
N SER A 5 -0.83 -16.20 -3.71
CA SER A 5 -1.52 -16.74 -4.90
C SER A 5 -2.52 -17.86 -4.59
N SER A 6 -2.34 -18.57 -3.48
CA SER A 6 -3.14 -19.74 -3.10
C SER A 6 -4.28 -19.44 -2.14
N LYS A 7 -4.47 -18.17 -1.73
CA LYS A 7 -5.58 -17.81 -0.85
C LYS A 7 -6.90 -17.98 -1.62
N PRO A 8 -7.93 -18.60 -1.02
CA PRO A 8 -9.19 -18.86 -1.71
C PRO A 8 -9.73 -17.56 -2.29
N ARG A 9 -10.04 -17.57 -3.59
CA ARG A 9 -10.95 -16.57 -4.15
C ARG A 9 -12.20 -16.65 -3.31
N VAL A 10 -12.51 -15.59 -2.56
CA VAL A 10 -13.75 -15.52 -1.79
C VAL A 10 -14.87 -15.36 -2.82
N ILE A 11 -15.34 -16.50 -3.35
CA ILE A 11 -16.49 -16.57 -4.24
C ILE A 11 -17.70 -16.20 -3.38
N GLY A 12 -18.34 -15.06 -3.69
CA GLY A 12 -19.42 -14.53 -2.86
C GLY A 12 -18.93 -13.80 -1.61
N ALA A 13 -17.88 -12.98 -1.70
CA ALA A 13 -17.57 -12.03 -0.63
C ALA A 13 -18.76 -11.09 -0.44
N ASP A 14 -19.63 -11.43 0.51
CA ASP A 14 -20.67 -10.56 1.01
C ASP A 14 -20.01 -9.27 1.48
N TYR A 15 -20.62 -8.13 1.15
CA TYR A 15 -20.20 -6.84 1.67
C TYR A 15 -20.09 -6.97 3.20
N TYR A 16 -18.87 -6.93 3.71
CA TYR A 16 -18.62 -6.97 5.14
C TYR A 16 -19.12 -5.65 5.75
N THR A 17 -20.40 -5.60 6.13
CA THR A 17 -20.98 -4.50 6.89
C THR A 17 -20.71 -4.73 8.37
N ALA A 18 -19.46 -4.58 8.79
CA ALA A 18 -19.18 -4.36 10.20
C ALA A 18 -19.51 -2.91 10.58
N PRO A 19 -19.93 -2.63 11.83
CA PRO A 19 -19.98 -1.28 12.36
C PRO A 19 -18.62 -0.61 12.13
N PHE A 20 -18.67 0.67 11.77
CA PHE A 20 -17.62 1.46 11.14
C PHE A 20 -16.34 1.56 11.99
N ASN A 21 -15.53 0.50 12.04
CA ASN A 21 -14.18 0.55 12.57
C ASN A 21 -13.22 0.79 11.40
N GLN A 22 -12.92 2.05 11.12
CA GLN A 22 -12.04 2.49 10.02
C GLN A 22 -10.57 2.09 10.19
N LEU A 23 -10.22 1.28 11.18
CA LEU A 23 -8.89 0.70 11.34
C LEU A 23 -8.73 -0.48 10.38
N TYR A 24 -8.59 -0.19 9.08
CA TYR A 24 -8.18 -1.19 8.09
C TYR A 24 -6.73 -1.60 8.38
N HIS A 25 -6.56 -2.59 9.26
CA HIS A 25 -5.32 -3.34 9.45
C HIS A 25 -5.52 -4.76 8.91
N PRO A 26 -5.40 -4.98 7.59
CA PRO A 26 -5.43 -6.33 7.03
C PRO A 26 -4.24 -7.20 7.52
N THR A 27 -3.34 -6.63 8.34
CA THR A 27 -2.10 -7.22 8.84
C THR A 27 -1.98 -7.20 10.37
N GLY A 28 -3.08 -7.33 11.12
CA GLY A 28 -2.98 -7.61 12.57
C GLY A 28 -2.16 -8.88 12.91
N GLN A 29 -2.01 -9.80 11.94
CA GLN A 29 -1.27 -11.05 12.09
C GLN A 29 0.19 -11.01 11.61
N TYR A 30 0.59 -10.00 10.83
CA TYR A 30 1.89 -9.99 10.16
C TYR A 30 2.68 -8.74 10.54
N ARG A 31 3.94 -8.93 10.93
CA ARG A 31 4.86 -7.82 11.14
C ARG A 31 5.27 -7.23 9.79
N GLY A 32 5.39 -5.92 9.72
CA GLY A 32 5.99 -5.24 8.56
C GLY A 32 7.44 -5.67 8.37
N ASP A 33 7.97 -5.48 7.17
CA ASP A 33 9.37 -5.72 6.81
C ASP A 33 9.89 -7.10 7.30
N THR A 34 9.13 -8.16 7.02
CA THR A 34 9.38 -9.50 7.58
C THR A 34 9.83 -10.51 6.53
N TYR A 35 9.48 -10.32 5.25
CA TYR A 35 9.74 -11.30 4.21
C TYR A 35 10.70 -10.79 3.14
N ASP A 36 11.73 -11.58 2.82
CA ASP A 36 12.67 -11.24 1.74
C ASP A 36 12.04 -11.30 0.35
N ILE A 37 10.97 -12.08 0.20
CA ILE A 37 10.21 -12.20 -1.04
C ILE A 37 8.72 -12.26 -0.70
N VAL A 38 7.96 -11.35 -1.31
CA VAL A 38 6.50 -11.33 -1.32
C VAL A 38 6.04 -11.57 -2.75
N TYR A 39 5.29 -12.65 -2.98
CA TYR A 39 4.81 -13.04 -4.29
C TYR A 39 3.28 -12.99 -4.36
N MET A 40 2.78 -12.36 -5.43
CA MET A 40 1.36 -12.33 -5.76
C MET A 40 1.14 -12.72 -7.20
N ARG A 41 0.11 -13.51 -7.43
CA ARG A 41 -0.33 -13.90 -8.78
C ARG A 41 -1.83 -13.73 -8.89
N ASP A 42 -2.28 -13.26 -10.05
CA ASP A 42 -3.71 -13.10 -10.38
C ASP A 42 -4.49 -12.16 -9.43
N ALA A 43 -3.78 -11.37 -8.64
CA ALA A 43 -4.39 -10.46 -7.66
C ALA A 43 -4.68 -9.07 -8.25
N LEU A 44 -3.84 -8.61 -9.18
CA LEU A 44 -3.93 -7.28 -9.77
C LEU A 44 -4.82 -7.25 -11.01
N GLY A 45 -5.61 -6.19 -11.15
CA GLY A 45 -6.49 -5.95 -12.31
C GLY A 45 -7.82 -6.71 -12.25
N ALA A 46 -8.02 -7.52 -11.22
CA ALA A 46 -9.27 -8.24 -10.96
C ALA A 46 -10.24 -7.43 -10.08
N THR A 47 -9.77 -6.42 -9.35
CA THR A 47 -10.57 -5.64 -8.40
C THR A 47 -10.18 -4.17 -8.42
N LYS A 48 -11.01 -3.29 -7.85
CA LYS A 48 -10.65 -1.88 -7.61
C LYS A 48 -9.65 -1.67 -6.48
N PHE A 49 -9.22 -2.75 -5.82
CA PHE A 49 -8.38 -2.70 -4.62
C PHE A 49 -6.88 -2.92 -4.92
N ASP A 50 -6.47 -2.87 -6.19
CA ASP A 50 -5.06 -2.96 -6.59
C ASP A 50 -4.13 -2.05 -5.75
N PRO A 51 -4.46 -0.78 -5.45
CA PRO A 51 -3.60 0.06 -4.62
C PRO A 51 -3.36 -0.48 -3.21
N ILE A 52 -4.38 -1.13 -2.62
CA ILE A 52 -4.30 -1.73 -1.28
C ILE A 52 -3.40 -2.96 -1.34
N LEU A 53 -3.60 -3.84 -2.32
CA LEU A 53 -2.81 -5.06 -2.49
C LEU A 53 -1.32 -4.74 -2.71
N LEU A 54 -1.04 -3.73 -3.53
CA LEU A 54 0.31 -3.21 -3.73
C LEU A 54 0.90 -2.72 -2.41
N LYS A 55 0.21 -1.79 -1.73
CA LYS A 55 0.68 -1.19 -0.47
C LYS A 55 1.01 -2.26 0.58
N GLU A 56 0.13 -3.23 0.80
CA GLU A 56 0.35 -4.30 1.78
C GLU A 56 1.52 -5.20 1.40
N SER A 57 1.64 -5.56 0.13
CA SER A 57 2.76 -6.41 -0.33
C SER A 57 4.11 -5.72 -0.11
N PHE A 58 4.17 -4.42 -0.35
CA PHE A 58 5.37 -3.63 -0.10
C PHE A 58 5.66 -3.46 1.39
N PHE A 59 4.63 -3.29 2.23
CA PHE A 59 4.78 -3.22 3.69
C PHE A 59 5.37 -4.51 4.27
N LEU A 60 5.04 -5.66 3.71
CA LEU A 60 5.51 -6.97 4.18
C LEU A 60 6.96 -7.29 3.78
N ALA A 61 7.46 -6.70 2.68
CA ALA A 61 8.80 -6.95 2.18
C ALA A 61 9.89 -6.28 3.05
N THR A 62 10.98 -6.98 3.34
CA THR A 62 12.15 -6.41 4.03
C THR A 62 12.85 -5.35 3.17
N LYS A 63 13.63 -4.46 3.79
CA LYS A 63 14.57 -3.61 3.04
C LYS A 63 15.58 -4.52 2.31
N GLY A 64 15.73 -4.32 1.00
CA GLY A 64 16.53 -5.17 0.12
C GLY A 64 15.79 -6.39 -0.42
N GLY A 65 14.61 -6.69 0.12
CA GLY A 65 13.73 -7.76 -0.36
C GLY A 65 12.98 -7.40 -1.64
N TYR A 66 12.20 -8.36 -2.14
CA TYR A 66 11.55 -8.29 -3.43
C TYR A 66 10.04 -8.45 -3.33
N VAL A 67 9.34 -7.71 -4.19
CA VAL A 67 7.90 -7.89 -4.42
C VAL A 67 7.70 -8.31 -5.87
N ILE A 68 7.06 -9.46 -6.08
CA ILE A 68 6.90 -10.08 -7.39
C ILE A 68 5.41 -10.20 -7.69
N PHE A 69 4.99 -9.65 -8.84
CA PHE A 69 3.61 -9.70 -9.30
C PHE A 69 3.53 -10.42 -10.64
N ASP A 70 2.66 -11.42 -10.71
CA ASP A 70 2.20 -12.01 -11.96
C ASP A 70 0.77 -11.53 -12.22
N TYR A 71 0.57 -10.74 -13.27
CA TYR A 71 -0.72 -10.14 -13.60
C TYR A 71 -1.05 -10.33 -15.08
N ARG A 72 -2.35 -10.32 -15.41
CA ARG A 72 -2.80 -10.27 -16.80
C ARG A 72 -3.15 -8.82 -17.14
N PRO A 73 -2.55 -8.22 -18.17
CA PRO A 73 -2.94 -6.88 -18.59
C PRO A 73 -4.43 -6.83 -18.94
N THR A 74 -5.13 -5.81 -18.44
CA THR A 74 -6.52 -5.52 -18.77
C THR A 74 -6.63 -4.08 -19.27
N ALA A 75 -7.78 -3.69 -19.80
CA ALA A 75 -8.04 -2.28 -20.13
C ALA A 75 -7.89 -1.36 -18.90
N GLY A 76 -8.14 -1.87 -17.69
CA GLY A 76 -8.02 -1.14 -16.42
C GLY A 76 -6.60 -1.12 -15.86
N LEU A 77 -5.76 -2.10 -16.18
CA LEU A 77 -4.41 -2.25 -15.64
C LEU A 77 -3.44 -2.77 -16.70
N ASP A 78 -2.64 -1.87 -17.26
CA ASP A 78 -1.44 -2.19 -18.04
C ASP A 78 -0.18 -1.82 -17.24
N PHE A 79 1.00 -1.97 -17.85
CA PHE A 79 2.25 -1.65 -17.16
C PHE A 79 2.39 -0.16 -16.84
N THR A 80 1.97 0.73 -17.75
CA THR A 80 2.04 2.19 -17.54
C THR A 80 1.18 2.62 -16.34
N LYS A 81 -0.02 2.05 -16.21
CA LYS A 81 -0.90 2.28 -15.05
C LYS A 81 -0.33 1.67 -13.78
N LEU A 82 0.20 0.45 -13.86
CA LEU A 82 0.86 -0.19 -12.71
C LEU A 82 2.04 0.66 -12.23
N GLU A 83 2.93 1.07 -13.12
CA GLU A 83 4.06 1.95 -12.81
C GLU A 83 3.61 3.27 -12.17
N THR A 84 2.56 3.88 -12.71
CA THR A 84 1.94 5.08 -12.13
C THR A 84 1.49 4.83 -10.70
N LEU A 85 0.80 3.73 -10.42
CA LEU A 85 0.35 3.35 -9.07
C LEU A 85 1.54 3.11 -8.13
N LEU A 86 2.55 2.39 -8.58
CA LEU A 86 3.76 2.10 -7.80
C LEU A 86 4.49 3.40 -7.42
N TRP A 87 4.66 4.31 -8.38
CA TRP A 87 5.25 5.62 -8.14
C TRP A 87 4.44 6.42 -7.12
N TRP A 88 3.11 6.42 -7.26
CA TRP A 88 2.20 7.14 -6.38
C TRP A 88 2.25 6.63 -4.94
N LEU A 89 2.31 5.31 -4.78
CA LEU A 89 2.27 4.67 -3.47
C LEU A 89 3.62 4.78 -2.74
N TRP A 90 4.74 4.62 -3.44
CA TRP A 90 6.04 4.41 -2.79
C TRP A 90 7.10 5.46 -3.11
N GLN A 91 6.82 6.42 -3.99
CA GLN A 91 7.65 7.60 -4.25
C GLN A 91 9.15 7.26 -4.45
N LYS A 92 9.45 6.31 -5.35
CA LYS A 92 10.81 5.82 -5.66
C LYS A 92 11.55 5.09 -4.52
N ARG A 93 10.84 4.57 -3.51
CA ARG A 93 11.42 3.66 -2.49
C ARG A 93 11.65 2.23 -3.01
N TYR A 94 11.65 2.05 -4.32
CA TYR A 94 11.78 0.76 -5.00
C TYR A 94 12.49 0.94 -6.34
N ASP A 95 13.09 -0.15 -6.83
CA ASP A 95 13.57 -0.28 -8.21
C ASP A 95 12.75 -1.34 -8.95
N ILE A 96 12.46 -1.09 -10.22
CA ILE A 96 11.92 -2.12 -11.12
C ILE A 96 13.11 -2.94 -11.62
N VAL A 97 13.22 -4.18 -11.16
CA VAL A 97 14.31 -5.10 -11.53
C VAL A 97 14.05 -5.70 -12.90
N SER A 98 12.80 -6.12 -13.15
CA SER A 98 12.38 -6.63 -14.45
C SER A 98 10.88 -6.50 -14.64
N HIS A 99 10.48 -6.32 -15.90
CA HIS A 99 9.10 -6.45 -16.34
C HIS A 99 9.06 -7.10 -17.72
N GLY A 100 8.19 -8.09 -17.91
CA GLY A 100 8.09 -8.80 -19.18
C GLY A 100 7.05 -9.91 -19.19
N ALA A 101 6.80 -10.46 -20.38
CA ALA A 101 5.86 -11.54 -20.58
C ALA A 101 6.37 -12.87 -19.98
N LEU A 102 5.48 -13.63 -19.37
CA LEU A 102 5.76 -14.97 -18.88
C LEU A 102 5.56 -16.01 -19.99
N PRO A 103 6.48 -16.98 -20.14
CA PRO A 103 6.31 -18.06 -21.11
C PRO A 103 5.03 -18.86 -20.81
N THR A 104 4.22 -19.15 -21.84
CA THR A 104 2.92 -19.83 -21.71
C THR A 104 3.02 -21.17 -20.96
N ARG A 105 4.11 -21.93 -21.15
CA ARG A 105 4.37 -23.20 -20.45
C ARG A 105 4.56 -23.07 -18.94
N ARG A 106 4.97 -21.89 -18.44
CA ARG A 106 5.17 -21.62 -17.00
C ARG A 106 3.88 -21.22 -16.29
N ILE A 107 2.83 -20.82 -17.02
CA ILE A 107 1.58 -20.37 -16.42
C ILE A 107 0.90 -21.52 -15.64
N GLN A 108 1.08 -22.78 -16.04
CA GLN A 108 0.35 -23.91 -15.42
C GLN A 108 1.00 -24.49 -14.16
N LYS A 109 2.31 -24.25 -13.92
CA LYS A 109 2.99 -24.78 -12.74
C LYS A 109 3.06 -23.71 -11.64
N SER A 110 2.79 -24.11 -10.41
CA SER A 110 3.15 -23.30 -9.24
C SER A 110 4.64 -23.02 -9.29
N ILE A 111 5.05 -21.76 -9.22
CA ILE A 111 6.47 -21.41 -9.14
C ILE A 111 7.01 -21.86 -7.79
N SER A 112 8.15 -22.55 -7.79
CA SER A 112 8.79 -22.97 -6.55
C SER A 112 9.42 -21.78 -5.83
N ARG A 113 9.63 -21.93 -4.52
CA ARG A 113 10.35 -20.94 -3.72
C ARG A 113 11.76 -20.69 -4.26
N GLN A 114 12.46 -21.75 -4.67
CA GLN A 114 13.82 -21.62 -5.17
C GLN A 114 13.85 -20.81 -6.48
N GLU A 115 12.92 -21.08 -7.41
CA GLU A 115 12.83 -20.31 -8.65
C GLU A 115 12.55 -18.82 -8.39
N LEU A 116 11.71 -18.48 -7.41
CA LEU A 116 11.49 -17.08 -7.04
C LEU A 116 12.75 -16.43 -6.45
N CYS A 117 13.51 -17.16 -5.62
CA CYS A 117 14.80 -16.70 -5.09
C CYS A 117 15.83 -16.50 -6.19
N ASP A 118 15.89 -17.42 -7.17
CA ASP A 118 16.83 -17.34 -8.28
C ASP A 118 16.51 -16.15 -9.18
N LEU A 119 15.22 -15.90 -9.45
CA LEU A 119 14.76 -14.74 -10.22
C LEU A 119 15.06 -13.42 -9.50
N ALA A 120 14.90 -13.37 -8.19
CA ALA A 120 15.21 -12.19 -7.39
C ALA A 120 16.73 -11.93 -7.32
N SER A 121 17.54 -12.99 -7.33
CA SER A 121 19.00 -12.90 -7.28
C SER A 121 19.64 -12.55 -8.63
N GLN A 122 18.97 -12.85 -9.74
CA GLN A 122 19.43 -12.52 -11.08
C GLN A 122 19.27 -11.01 -11.32
N SER A 123 20.37 -10.28 -11.09
CA SER A 123 20.52 -8.82 -11.16
C SER A 123 20.17 -8.18 -12.53
N PRO A 124 19.95 -6.84 -12.58
CA PRO A 124 19.04 -6.10 -13.48
C PRO A 124 19.54 -5.84 -14.92
N ASN A 125 20.53 -6.60 -15.41
CA ASN A 125 21.06 -6.36 -16.76
C ASN A 125 20.20 -6.96 -17.89
N GLN A 126 19.03 -7.53 -17.58
CA GLN A 126 18.03 -7.80 -18.60
C GLN A 126 17.27 -6.51 -18.88
N GLU A 127 17.50 -5.95 -20.07
CA GLU A 127 16.72 -4.83 -20.57
C GLU A 127 15.22 -5.09 -20.37
N VAL A 128 14.55 -4.13 -19.74
CA VAL A 128 13.09 -4.14 -19.62
C VAL A 128 12.54 -4.04 -21.04
N SER A 129 12.13 -5.17 -21.60
CA SER A 129 11.49 -5.20 -22.91
C SER A 129 10.12 -4.55 -22.79
N THR A 130 10.03 -3.28 -23.18
CA THR A 130 8.77 -2.52 -23.23
C THR A 130 7.86 -2.94 -24.38
N ARG A 131 8.30 -3.88 -25.23
CA ARG A 131 7.50 -4.37 -26.34
C ARG A 131 6.37 -5.25 -25.82
N VAL A 132 5.18 -4.66 -25.72
CA VAL A 132 3.93 -5.36 -25.46
C VAL A 132 3.70 -6.38 -26.59
N PRO A 133 3.64 -7.69 -26.29
CA PRO A 133 3.28 -8.69 -27.29
C PRO A 133 1.87 -8.39 -27.78
N THR A 134 1.71 -8.10 -29.07
CA THR A 134 0.49 -7.56 -29.66
C THR A 134 -0.63 -8.58 -29.88
N SER A 135 -0.46 -9.86 -29.52
CA SER A 135 -1.43 -10.88 -29.93
C SER A 135 -1.76 -12.00 -28.95
N ASP A 136 -1.26 -12.00 -27.72
CA ASP A 136 -1.76 -12.96 -26.72
C ASP A 136 -1.78 -12.38 -25.31
N ARG A 137 -2.93 -12.52 -24.64
CA ARG A 137 -3.22 -11.99 -23.28
C ARG A 137 -2.52 -12.82 -22.21
N GLY A 138 -1.22 -13.05 -22.40
CA GLY A 138 -0.37 -13.78 -21.48
C GLY A 138 -0.21 -13.04 -20.15
N TYR A 139 0.35 -13.75 -19.18
CA TYR A 139 0.75 -13.10 -17.94
C TYR A 139 1.99 -12.25 -18.17
N MET A 140 2.04 -11.12 -17.48
CA MET A 140 3.22 -10.31 -17.30
C MET A 140 3.75 -10.52 -15.88
N ARG A 141 5.07 -10.53 -15.73
CA ARG A 141 5.74 -10.50 -14.44
C ARG A 141 6.37 -9.13 -14.22
N CYS A 142 6.21 -8.59 -13.02
CA CYS A 142 6.92 -7.41 -12.54
C CYS A 142 7.67 -7.77 -11.26
N ILE A 143 8.99 -7.54 -11.23
CA ILE A 143 9.85 -7.77 -10.06
C ILE A 143 10.34 -6.42 -9.57
N LEU A 144 10.03 -6.12 -8.31
CA LEU A 144 10.42 -4.88 -7.64
C LEU A 144 11.38 -5.19 -6.50
N LYS A 145 12.43 -4.39 -6.34
CA LYS A 145 13.32 -4.43 -5.18
C LYS A 145 12.98 -3.28 -4.25
N LYS A 146 12.78 -3.55 -2.96
CA LYS A 146 12.49 -2.53 -1.95
C LYS A 146 13.78 -1.91 -1.44
N ASN A 147 13.95 -0.60 -1.62
CA ASN A 147 15.19 0.09 -1.26
C ASN A 147 15.15 0.70 0.15
N THR A 148 13.95 1.01 0.63
CA THR A 148 13.74 1.68 1.91
C THR A 148 12.78 0.88 2.76
N SER A 149 13.12 0.70 4.04
CA SER A 149 12.23 0.13 5.05
C SER A 149 10.96 0.98 5.17
N THR A 150 9.81 0.33 5.34
CA THR A 150 8.58 1.04 5.71
C THR A 150 8.40 1.13 7.22
N ALA A 151 9.10 0.30 7.98
CA ALA A 151 9.17 0.40 9.42
C ALA A 151 9.97 1.66 9.82
N ILE A 152 9.36 2.50 10.66
CA ILE A 152 10.05 3.63 11.25
C ILE A 152 10.64 3.15 12.58
N PRO A 153 11.97 3.28 12.80
CA PRO A 153 12.57 2.93 14.08
C PRO A 153 11.89 3.69 15.23
N GLY A 154 11.46 2.98 16.28
CA GLY A 154 10.74 3.57 17.42
C GLY A 154 9.24 3.79 17.19
N ASP A 155 8.72 3.36 16.04
CA ASP A 155 7.29 3.15 15.86
C ASP A 155 6.81 2.05 16.82
N SER A 156 5.64 2.26 17.40
CA SER A 156 5.18 1.49 18.54
C SER A 156 3.67 1.43 18.48
N ILE A 157 3.11 0.25 18.77
CA ILE A 157 1.65 0.06 18.87
C ILE A 157 1.00 0.89 19.99
N GLN A 158 1.80 1.62 20.77
CA GLN A 158 1.35 2.52 21.81
C GLN A 158 1.22 3.96 21.31
N LYS A 159 1.72 4.27 20.10
CA LYS A 159 1.65 5.58 19.43
C LYS A 159 0.67 5.50 18.26
N TRP A 160 -0.43 6.24 18.34
CA TRP A 160 -1.49 6.20 17.31
C TRP A 160 -1.69 7.56 16.65
N THR A 161 -1.92 7.56 15.34
CA THR A 161 -2.31 8.75 14.59
C THR A 161 -3.66 8.49 13.94
N PHE A 162 -4.68 9.26 14.33
CA PHE A 162 -6.02 9.18 13.75
C PHE A 162 -6.20 10.28 12.71
N GLY A 163 -6.37 9.91 11.44
CA GLY A 163 -6.64 10.87 10.37
C GLY A 163 -8.14 11.00 10.12
N ILE A 164 -8.71 12.19 10.34
CA ILE A 164 -10.12 12.49 10.06
C ILE A 164 -10.18 13.44 8.85
N ILE A 165 -10.86 13.01 7.78
CA ILE A 165 -11.09 13.86 6.60
C ILE A 165 -12.51 14.39 6.66
N THR A 166 -12.69 15.71 6.53
CA THR A 166 -14.00 16.35 6.62
C THR A 166 -14.17 17.48 5.62
N ASN A 167 -15.41 17.74 5.21
CA ASN A 167 -15.81 18.94 4.47
C ASN A 167 -16.42 20.03 5.37
N GLY A 168 -16.53 19.77 6.68
CA GLY A 168 -17.11 20.67 7.69
C GLY A 168 -18.62 20.63 7.84
N VAL A 169 -19.32 19.73 7.15
CA VAL A 169 -20.80 19.66 7.20
C VAL A 169 -21.31 18.92 8.44
N ARG A 170 -20.57 17.90 8.92
CA ARG A 170 -20.97 17.06 10.08
C ARG A 170 -19.97 17.18 11.23
N LEU A 171 -19.93 18.36 11.84
CA LEU A 171 -19.03 18.66 12.96
C LEU A 171 -19.37 17.82 14.20
N ASP A 172 -20.66 17.59 14.44
CA ASP A 172 -21.20 16.69 15.46
C ASP A 172 -20.58 15.28 15.39
N LEU A 173 -20.53 14.68 14.20
CA LEU A 173 -19.94 13.36 14.01
C LEU A 173 -18.43 13.35 14.30
N ILE A 174 -17.73 14.44 13.98
CA ILE A 174 -16.30 14.58 14.28
C ILE A 174 -16.09 14.64 15.79
N GLU A 175 -16.95 15.36 16.51
CA GLU A 175 -16.91 15.40 17.97
C GLU A 175 -17.16 14.03 18.60
N GLU A 176 -18.09 13.24 18.05
CA GLU A 176 -18.34 11.87 18.50
C GLU A 176 -17.11 10.98 18.29
N ILE A 177 -16.46 11.08 17.11
CA ILE A 177 -15.24 10.33 16.80
C ILE A 177 -14.12 10.70 17.78
N ILE A 178 -13.88 11.99 18.00
CA ILE A 178 -12.83 12.48 18.93
C ILE A 178 -13.12 12.00 20.35
N THR A 179 -14.38 12.11 20.79
CA THR A 179 -14.82 11.64 22.10
C THR A 179 -14.59 10.13 22.24
N SER A 180 -14.92 9.35 21.22
CA SER A 180 -14.70 7.91 21.20
C SER A 180 -13.21 7.55 21.31
N ILE A 181 -12.34 8.25 20.56
CA ILE A 181 -10.88 8.06 20.63
C ILE A 181 -10.36 8.35 22.04
N LYS A 182 -10.79 9.46 22.66
CA LYS A 182 -10.43 9.82 24.03
C LYS A 182 -10.84 8.74 25.05
N GLN A 183 -12.02 8.16 24.88
CA GLN A 183 -12.54 7.12 25.77
C GLN A 183 -11.74 5.81 25.71
N GLN A 184 -11.00 5.54 24.63
CA GLN A 184 -10.13 4.37 24.54
C GLN A 184 -8.93 4.41 25.49
N LYS A 185 -8.62 5.57 26.10
CA LYS A 185 -7.48 5.77 27.03
C LYS A 185 -6.13 5.33 26.43
N ILE A 186 -5.92 5.62 25.14
CA ILE A 186 -4.64 5.36 24.46
C ILE A 186 -3.58 6.32 25.03
N PRO A 187 -2.43 5.82 25.51
CA PRO A 187 -1.47 6.65 26.24
C PRO A 187 -0.78 7.69 25.37
N TYR A 188 -0.51 7.37 24.09
CA TYR A 188 0.11 8.29 23.15
C TYR A 188 -0.67 8.28 21.85
N TYR A 189 -1.40 9.36 21.57
CA TYR A 189 -2.07 9.53 20.29
C TYR A 189 -2.09 10.98 19.85
N GLU A 190 -2.21 11.16 18.54
CA GLU A 190 -2.55 12.42 17.90
C GLU A 190 -3.76 12.23 16.98
N ILE A 191 -4.54 13.29 16.79
CA ILE A 191 -5.65 13.34 15.84
C ILE A 191 -5.32 14.41 14.80
N ILE A 192 -5.22 14.02 13.54
CA ILE A 192 -5.01 14.95 12.42
C ILE A 192 -6.34 15.14 11.70
N ILE A 193 -6.90 16.34 11.74
CA ILE A 193 -8.14 16.69 11.07
C ILE A 193 -7.82 17.48 9.80
N CYS A 194 -8.09 16.88 8.64
CA CYS A 194 -7.88 17.47 7.33
C CYS A 194 -9.23 17.92 6.75
N GLY A 195 -9.47 19.22 6.59
CA GLY A 195 -10.78 19.68 6.12
C GLY A 195 -11.15 21.08 6.53
N ASN A 196 -12.45 21.39 6.47
CA ASN A 196 -13.03 22.54 7.16
C ASN A 196 -13.44 22.11 8.56
N TYR A 197 -12.65 22.44 9.58
CA TYR A 197 -12.93 22.18 10.98
C TYR A 197 -12.21 23.27 11.80
N HIS A 198 -12.88 23.93 12.73
CA HIS A 198 -12.27 25.04 13.46
C HIS A 198 -12.63 24.99 14.94
N ASP A 199 -11.91 25.82 15.71
CA ASP A 199 -12.16 26.13 17.12
C ASP A 199 -11.82 25.04 18.14
N ARG A 200 -10.61 24.47 18.03
CA ARG A 200 -10.05 23.63 19.07
C ARG A 200 -8.57 23.89 19.30
N ASP A 201 -8.20 24.16 20.55
CA ASP A 201 -6.82 24.26 21.00
C ASP A 201 -6.54 23.08 21.95
N GLU A 202 -6.25 21.93 21.35
CA GLU A 202 -5.83 20.73 22.08
C GLU A 202 -4.47 20.27 21.55
N HIS A 203 -3.51 20.07 22.44
CA HIS A 203 -2.11 19.77 22.09
C HIS A 203 -1.93 18.49 21.24
N ASN A 204 -2.86 17.55 21.33
CA ASN A 204 -2.85 16.27 20.61
C ASN A 204 -3.81 16.27 19.40
N ILE A 205 -4.33 17.43 19.00
CA ILE A 205 -5.18 17.58 17.82
C ILE A 205 -4.53 18.58 16.87
N HIS A 206 -4.22 18.12 15.67
CA HIS A 206 -3.59 18.91 14.63
C HIS A 206 -4.58 19.17 13.50
N TYR A 207 -4.78 20.45 13.18
CA TYR A 207 -5.65 20.84 12.09
C TYR A 207 -4.84 21.16 10.83
N VAL A 208 -5.24 20.53 9.72
CA VAL A 208 -4.70 20.79 8.39
C VAL A 208 -5.83 21.37 7.55
N PRO A 209 -5.88 22.71 7.34
CA PRO A 209 -6.94 23.32 6.55
C PRO A 209 -6.89 22.78 5.12
N PHE A 210 -8.07 22.49 4.57
CA PHE A 210 -8.21 22.06 3.18
C PHE A 210 -8.60 23.26 2.32
N THR A 211 -7.73 23.66 1.39
CA THR A 211 -8.07 24.71 0.42
C THR A 211 -8.45 24.08 -0.91
N GLN A 212 -9.52 24.57 -1.53
CA GLN A 212 -10.11 24.03 -2.78
C GLN A 212 -9.14 23.99 -3.99
N ARG A 213 -7.93 24.58 -3.88
CA ARG A 213 -6.88 24.53 -4.90
C ARG A 213 -5.97 23.29 -4.82
N ASP A 214 -6.17 22.44 -3.81
CA ASP A 214 -5.36 21.25 -3.57
C ASP A 214 -5.95 20.00 -4.27
N ASP A 215 -6.22 20.14 -5.57
CA ASP A 215 -6.89 19.15 -6.39
C ASP A 215 -6.11 17.82 -6.45
N LEU A 216 -6.82 16.72 -6.16
CA LEU A 216 -6.45 15.33 -6.44
C LEU A 216 -4.99 14.97 -6.11
N GLY A 217 -4.72 14.75 -4.82
CA GLY A 217 -3.53 14.03 -4.36
C GLY A 217 -2.72 14.69 -3.26
N TRP A 218 -3.26 15.76 -2.67
CA TRP A 218 -2.65 16.52 -1.59
C TRP A 218 -2.44 15.73 -0.30
N ILE A 219 -3.42 14.90 0.09
CA ILE A 219 -3.43 14.18 1.38
C ILE A 219 -2.19 13.28 1.55
N SER A 220 -1.62 12.76 0.46
CA SER A 220 -0.45 11.91 0.50
C SER A 220 0.89 12.67 0.63
N ARG A 221 0.93 13.98 0.34
CA ARG A 221 2.18 14.77 0.38
C ARG A 221 2.51 15.30 1.78
N LYS A 222 1.52 15.66 2.60
CA LYS A 222 1.76 16.30 3.91
C LYS A 222 2.00 15.35 5.10
N LYS A 223 1.69 14.05 4.99
CA LYS A 223 1.98 13.06 6.05
C LYS A 223 3.48 12.93 6.41
N LYS A 224 4.40 13.59 5.69
CA LYS A 224 5.84 13.60 5.96
C LYS A 224 6.33 14.71 6.91
N TYR A 225 5.52 15.70 7.29
CA TYR A 225 6.01 16.91 7.98
C TYR A 225 5.90 16.92 9.51
N HIS A 226 5.50 15.83 10.16
CA HIS A 226 5.45 15.74 11.63
C HIS A 226 6.40 14.68 12.21
N SER A 227 7.66 14.68 11.74
CA SER A 227 8.75 14.07 12.50
C SER A 227 9.36 15.14 13.41
N PRO A 228 9.48 14.92 14.74
CA PRO A 228 9.96 15.93 15.70
C PRO A 228 11.37 16.47 15.44
N ASP A 229 12.16 15.81 14.60
CA ASP A 229 13.59 16.11 14.40
C ASP A 229 13.89 17.12 13.28
N SER A 230 12.91 17.90 12.82
CA SER A 230 13.15 19.01 11.87
C SER A 230 13.24 20.36 12.57
N LYS A 231 14.14 20.44 13.56
CA LYS A 231 14.77 21.69 14.02
C LYS A 231 16.24 21.42 14.31
N ILE A 232 17.08 21.69 13.32
CA ILE A 232 18.34 22.46 13.30
C ILE A 232 19.01 22.19 11.94
#